data_AF-A0A3D1ABT8-F1
#
_entry.id   AF-A0A3D1ABT8-F1
#
_cell.length_a   1.000
_cell.length_b   1.000
_cell.length_c   1.000
_cell.angle_alpha   90.00
_cell.angle_beta   90.00
_cell.angle_gamma   90.00
#
_symmetry.space_group_name_H-M   'P 1'
#
loop_
_entity.id
_entity.type
_entity.pdbx_description
1 polymer ?
#
loop_
_entity_poly.entity_id
_entity_poly.type
_entity_poly.pdbx_seq_one_letter_code
_entity_poly.pdbx_strand_id
1 'polypeptide(L)' 'KDRFNVYEYESVRHFVKVEIHALSENVYKYLRSLELASTEDNFQEPVKIFSNVAGGYGIVGIYNVSDTIVEVEK' A
#
# COMPACT_ATOMS: atom_id res chain seq x y z
N LYS A 1 -57.81 4.22 10.17
CA LYS A 1 -57.18 3.01 9.56
C LYS A 1 -55.81 3.49 9.14
N ASP A 2 -54.92 3.55 10.13
CA ASP A 2 -53.79 4.47 10.07
C ASP A 2 -52.60 3.75 9.45
N ARG A 3 -52.07 4.35 8.39
CA ARG A 3 -50.97 3.80 7.60
C ARG A 3 -49.68 4.14 8.32
N PHE A 4 -49.04 3.15 8.91
CA PHE A 4 -47.69 3.26 9.44
C PHE A 4 -46.72 3.36 8.26
N ASN A 5 -46.08 4.52 8.09
CA ASN A 5 -44.94 4.66 7.19
C ASN A 5 -43.72 4.05 7.88
N VAL A 6 -43.26 2.92 7.36
CA VAL A 6 -41.99 2.31 7.75
C VAL A 6 -40.89 3.08 7.03
N TYR A 7 -40.12 3.88 7.76
CA TYR A 7 -38.90 4.47 7.24
C TYR A 7 -37.81 3.40 7.27
N GLU A 8 -37.45 2.89 6.10
CA GLU A 8 -36.34 1.97 5.92
C GLU A 8 -35.02 2.74 6.17
N TYR A 9 -34.29 2.36 7.21
CA TYR A 9 -32.99 2.95 7.53
C TYR A 9 -31.93 2.25 6.69
N GLU A 10 -31.51 2.85 5.59
CA GLU A 10 -30.34 2.38 4.83
C GLU A 10 -29.08 2.57 5.69
N SER A 11 -28.54 1.47 6.21
CA SER A 11 -27.22 1.47 6.82
C SER A 11 -26.15 1.56 5.73
N VAL A 12 -25.44 2.69 5.68
CA VAL A 12 -24.31 2.89 4.76
C VAL A 12 -23.15 1.99 5.20
N ARG A 13 -22.97 0.86 4.51
CA ARG A 13 -21.82 -0.04 4.72
C ARG A 13 -20.57 0.57 4.11
N HIS A 14 -19.52 0.70 4.91
CA HIS A 14 -18.22 1.20 4.45
C HIS A 14 -17.30 0.01 4.21
N PHE A 15 -16.80 -0.13 2.98
CA PHE A 15 -15.84 -1.18 2.62
C PHE A 15 -14.46 -0.54 2.39
N VAL A 16 -13.42 -1.12 2.98
CA VAL A 16 -12.03 -0.71 2.78
C VAL A 16 -11.27 -1.87 2.17
N LYS A 17 -10.56 -1.62 1.06
CA LYS A 17 -9.59 -2.58 0.52
C LYS A 17 -8.26 -2.38 1.26
N VAL A 18 -7.80 -3.43 1.93
CA VAL A 18 -6.50 -3.46 2.61
C VAL A 18 -5.56 -4.34 1.79
N GLU A 19 -4.39 -3.82 1.45
CA GLU A 19 -3.34 -4.53 0.73
C GLU A 19 -2.10 -4.61 1.63
N ILE A 20 -1.67 -5.84 1.94
CA ILE A 20 -0.51 -6.11 2.78
C ILE A 20 0.61 -6.59 1.88
N HIS A 21 1.71 -5.84 1.85
CA HIS A 21 2.91 -6.18 1.09
C HIS A 21 3.98 -6.77 2.03
N ALA A 22 4.39 -8.01 1.76
CA ALA A 22 5.54 -8.63 2.40
C ALA A 22 6.73 -8.58 1.44
N LEU A 23 7.74 -7.78 1.81
CA LEU A 23 8.94 -7.51 1.03
C LEU A 23 10.18 -7.93 1.82
N SER A 24 11.18 -8.52 1.14
CA SER A 24 12.50 -8.64 1.74
C SER A 24 13.14 -7.26 1.91
N GLU A 25 13.96 -7.09 2.96
CA GLU A 25 14.55 -5.80 3.34
C GLU A 25 15.30 -5.12 2.19
N ASN A 26 16.08 -5.88 1.43
CA ASN A 26 16.85 -5.37 0.30
C ASN A 26 15.95 -4.84 -0.83
N VAL A 27 14.84 -5.51 -1.11
CA VAL A 27 13.88 -5.07 -2.14
C VAL A 27 13.15 -3.82 -1.66
N TYR A 28 12.74 -3.78 -0.39
CA TYR A 28 12.11 -2.61 0.20
C TYR A 28 13.03 -1.37 0.10
N LYS A 29 14.28 -1.50 0.54
CA LYS A 29 15.26 -0.39 0.49
C LYS A 29 15.52 0.09 -0.94
N TYR A 30 15.61 -0.85 -1.89
CA TYR A 30 15.75 -0.53 -3.31
C TYR A 30 14.56 0.29 -3.82
N LEU A 31 13.34 -0.24 -3.71
CA LEU A 31 12.13 0.41 -4.20
C LEU A 31 11.93 1.78 -3.53
N ARG A 32 12.14 1.87 -2.21
CA ARG A 32 12.03 3.12 -1.46
C ARG A 32 13.01 4.17 -1.94
N SER A 33 14.24 3.78 -2.27
CA SER A 33 15.25 4.72 -2.77
C SER A 33 14.93 5.23 -4.16
N LEU A 34 14.33 4.41 -5.03
CA LEU A 34 13.85 4.84 -6.34
C LEU A 34 12.68 5.81 -6.23
N GLU A 35 11.70 5.50 -5.38
CA GLU A 35 10.56 6.37 -5.12
C GLU A 35 11.03 7.76 -4.69
N LEU A 36 11.91 7.82 -3.68
CA LEU A 36 12.42 9.09 -3.18
C LEU A 36 13.24 9.86 -4.22
N ALA A 37 14.04 9.16 -5.04
CA ALA A 37 14.81 9.79 -6.11
C ALA A 37 13.95 10.25 -7.30
N SER A 38 12.74 9.71 -7.45
CA SER A 38 11.80 10.12 -8.49
C SER A 38 11.03 11.41 -8.14
N THR A 39 11.10 11.85 -6.89
CA THR A 39 10.49 13.10 -6.45
C THR A 39 11.36 14.30 -6.88
N GLU A 40 10.88 15.10 -7.84
CA GLU A 40 11.59 16.27 -8.39
C GLU A 40 11.61 17.50 -7.44
N ASP A 41 11.70 17.28 -6.14
CA ASP A 41 11.76 18.37 -5.19
C ASP A 41 13.22 18.82 -5.00
N ASN A 42 13.55 19.98 -5.56
CA ASN A 42 14.90 20.54 -5.57
C ASN A 42 15.45 20.93 -4.18
N PHE A 43 14.62 20.79 -3.13
CA PHE A 43 15.00 21.03 -1.73
C PHE A 43 15.21 19.76 -0.90
N GLN A 44 15.15 18.57 -1.51
CA GLN A 44 15.40 17.33 -0.81
C GLN A 44 16.88 16.96 -0.77
N GLU A 45 17.28 16.37 0.36
CA GLU A 45 18.63 15.83 0.50
C GLU A 45 18.87 14.68 -0.50
N PRO A 46 20.08 14.55 -1.06
CA PRO A 46 20.40 13.49 -2.01
C PRO A 46 20.12 12.10 -1.40
N VAL A 47 19.23 11.34 -2.04
CA VAL A 47 18.88 10.00 -1.56
C VAL A 47 19.87 8.98 -2.11
N LYS A 48 20.46 8.18 -1.22
CA LYS A 48 21.33 7.07 -1.59
C LYS A 48 20.50 5.97 -2.27
N ILE A 49 20.73 5.76 -3.56
CA ILE A 49 20.14 4.62 -4.29
C ILE A 49 20.75 3.33 -3.76
N PHE A 50 19.90 2.45 -3.23
CA PHE A 50 20.34 1.11 -2.84
C PHE A 50 20.44 0.23 -4.08
N SER A 51 21.36 -0.72 -4.09
CA SER A 51 21.42 -1.76 -5.12
C SER A 51 21.14 -3.09 -4.46
N ASN A 52 20.26 -3.89 -5.05
CA ASN A 52 20.10 -5.31 -4.72
C ASN A 52 21.01 -6.20 -5.57
N VAL A 53 21.86 -5.62 -6.42
CA VAL A 53 22.82 -6.34 -7.29
C VAL A 53 24.18 -6.35 -6.62
N ALA A 54 24.68 -7.54 -6.27
CA ALA A 54 26.00 -7.75 -5.68
C ALA A 54 26.99 -8.23 -6.75
N GLY A 55 28.00 -7.43 -7.06
CA GLY A 55 29.07 -7.80 -8.00
C GLY A 55 28.60 -8.06 -9.45
N GLY A 56 27.46 -7.49 -9.85
CA GLY A 56 26.84 -7.72 -11.16
C GLY A 56 25.81 -8.87 -11.20
N TYR A 57 25.66 -9.62 -10.11
CA TYR A 57 24.63 -10.66 -9.96
C TYR A 57 23.50 -10.15 -9.07
N GLY A 58 22.27 -10.18 -9.56
CA GLY A 58 21.09 -9.74 -8.80
C GLY A 58 20.77 -10.66 -7.62
N ILE A 59 20.54 -10.11 -6.43
CA ILE A 59 19.99 -10.86 -5.31
C ILE A 59 18.48 -10.99 -5.52
N VAL A 60 17.98 -12.24 -5.55
CA VAL A 60 16.54 -12.52 -5.60
C VAL A 60 15.91 -12.17 -4.26
N GLY A 61 14.94 -11.27 -4.28
CA GLY A 61 14.09 -10.98 -3.13
C GLY A 61 12.70 -11.58 -3.29
N ILE A 62 12.03 -11.80 -2.16
CA ILE A 62 10.66 -12.31 -2.13
C ILE A 62 9.72 -11.10 -2.03
N TYR A 63 8.70 -11.08 -2.89
CA TYR A 63 7.60 -10.12 -2.85
C TYR A 63 6.28 -10.87 -2.87
N ASN A 64 5.45 -10.66 -1.85
CA ASN A 64 4.09 -11.19 -1.79
C ASN A 64 3.11 -10.04 -1.51
N VAL A 65 1.97 -10.08 -2.19
CA VAL A 65 0.85 -9.17 -1.97
C VAL A 65 -0.33 -10.01 -1.51
N SER A 66 -0.95 -9.59 -0.42
CA SER A 66 -2.21 -10.16 0.06
C SER A 66 -3.22 -9.04 0.18
N ASP A 67 -4.31 -9.12 -0.58
CA ASP A 67 -5.40 -8.15 -0.52
C ASP A 67 -6.66 -8.75 0.11
N THR A 68 -7.34 -7.96 0.93
CA THR A 68 -8.65 -8.32 1.48
C THR A 68 -9.54 -7.09 1.56
N ILE A 69 -10.84 -7.27 1.29
CA ILE A 69 -11.84 -6.22 1.46
C ILE A 69 -12.48 -6.45 2.84
N VAL A 70 -12.39 -5.45 3.71
CA VAL A 70 -12.98 -5.48 5.06
C VAL A 70 -14.14 -4.50 5.14
N GLU A 71 -15.25 -4.96 5.68
CA GLU A 71 -16.39 -4.12 6.05
C GLU A 71 -16.07 -3.45 7.40
N VAL A 72 -16.20 -2.13 7.46
CA VAL A 72 -15.96 -1.34 8.66
C VAL A 72 -17.32 -0.97 9.25
N GLU A 73 -17.67 -1.62 10.36
CA GLU A 73 -18.77 -1.16 11.21
C GLU A 73 -18.34 0.12 11.95
N LYS A 74 -19.27 1.07 12.04
CA LYS A 74 -19.05 2.41 12.58
C LYS A 74 -19.27 2.47 14.08
#